data_AF-A0A3C0R314-F1
#
_entry.id   AF-A0A3C0R314-F1
#
_cell.length_a   1.000
_cell.length_b   1.000
_cell.length_c   1.000
_cell.angle_alpha   90.00
_cell.angle_beta   90.00
_cell.angle_gamma   90.00
#
_symmetry.space_group_name_H-M   'P 1'
#
loop_
_entity.id
_entity.type
_entity.pdbx_description
1 polymer ?
#
loop_
_entity_poly.entity_id
_entity_poly.type
_entity_poly.pdbx_seq_one_letter_code
_entity_poly.pdbx_strand_id
1 'polypeptide(L)'
;MPRRKNVERYSTYNTIELSYRVGLLARAEWRRLFRAYEIRGDLEHEDEQYEATPEDCFYVFKTCIDYVLARDPIEVVRLIDVKNIVEQPAAATLSQPVIDDFQHAPEVRQLEIVRFLISNALNKSVPDVVRQNCYAAPAALRPVTHKQVLITASQEFVQRIGRGAPDLLHARIAFAAGIFPYLKKSQIGEFFKAVLEQMKKTGFSFRSHGQHGELLRNLRDVGGLTFCPDELKVALLEWLVLCNIGELGGYGAGWNRRVFYSNVGAPLAFDLIKDSAGSLKASFDQVKLTHDVQSALADSHVARRFEAINDLFNV
;
A
#
# COMPACT_ATOMS: atom_id res chain seq x y z
N MET A 1 -14.90 -42.79 -14.20
CA MET A 1 -13.47 -42.87 -13.84
C MET A 1 -12.74 -41.70 -14.51
N PRO A 2 -12.00 -40.86 -13.76
CA PRO A 2 -11.24 -39.77 -14.36
C PRO A 2 -10.06 -40.36 -15.15
N ARG A 3 -9.89 -39.93 -16.40
CA ARG A 3 -8.72 -40.29 -17.23
C ARG A 3 -7.45 -39.87 -16.48
N ARG A 4 -6.62 -40.84 -16.09
CA ARG A 4 -5.24 -40.59 -15.65
C ARG A 4 -4.57 -39.75 -16.74
N LYS A 5 -4.33 -38.47 -16.48
CA LYS A 5 -3.52 -37.63 -17.37
C LYS A 5 -2.12 -38.24 -17.36
N ASN A 6 -1.64 -38.66 -18.53
CA ASN A 6 -0.29 -39.19 -18.72
C ASN A 6 0.73 -38.16 -18.24
N VAL A 7 1.25 -38.33 -17.02
CA VAL A 7 2.33 -37.53 -16.44
C VAL A 7 3.63 -37.74 -17.22
N GLU A 8 3.74 -38.88 -17.90
CA GLU A 8 4.92 -39.33 -18.67
C GLU A 8 5.20 -38.53 -19.97
N ARG A 9 4.35 -37.56 -20.35
CA ARG A 9 4.55 -36.73 -21.56
C ARG A 9 4.70 -35.24 -21.28
N TYR A 10 4.97 -34.83 -20.05
CA TYR A 10 5.33 -33.44 -19.79
C TYR A 10 6.77 -33.19 -20.22
N SER A 11 6.99 -32.21 -21.11
CA SER A 11 8.34 -31.81 -21.47
C SER A 11 9.09 -31.30 -20.24
N THR A 12 10.38 -31.60 -20.14
CA THR A 12 11.24 -31.14 -19.03
C THR A 12 11.20 -29.62 -18.91
N TYR A 13 11.15 -28.92 -20.05
CA TYR A 13 10.89 -27.48 -20.12
C TYR A 13 9.62 -27.07 -19.37
N ASN A 14 8.47 -27.66 -19.72
CA ASN A 14 7.17 -27.33 -19.11
C ASN A 14 7.16 -27.68 -17.62
N THR A 15 7.94 -28.68 -17.21
CA THR A 15 8.07 -29.10 -15.81
C THR A 15 8.86 -28.06 -15.00
N ILE A 16 10.00 -27.59 -15.50
CA ILE A 16 10.80 -26.53 -14.85
C ILE A 16 9.98 -25.23 -14.77
N GLU A 17 9.26 -24.89 -15.84
CA GLU A 17 8.40 -23.70 -15.87
C GLU A 17 7.23 -23.83 -14.89
N LEU A 18 6.56 -24.99 -14.85
CA LEU A 18 5.47 -25.25 -13.92
C LEU A 18 5.97 -25.21 -12.48
N SER A 19 7.13 -25.78 -12.18
CA SER A 19 7.73 -25.75 -10.83
C SER A 19 7.99 -24.32 -10.36
N TYR A 20 8.43 -23.41 -11.22
CA TYR A 20 8.53 -21.98 -10.88
C TYR A 20 7.15 -21.33 -10.68
N ARG A 21 6.20 -21.58 -11.59
CA ARG A 21 4.84 -20.99 -11.52
C ARG A 21 4.06 -21.47 -10.29
N VAL A 22 4.29 -22.71 -9.86
CA VAL A 22 3.68 -23.31 -8.66
C VAL A 22 4.46 -22.95 -7.40
N GLY A 23 5.68 -22.41 -7.52
CA GLY A 23 6.49 -21.88 -6.43
C GLY A 23 7.38 -22.90 -5.71
N LEU A 24 7.63 -24.05 -6.34
CA LEU A 24 8.66 -25.00 -5.90
C LEU A 24 10.09 -24.47 -6.13
N LEU A 25 10.25 -23.53 -7.07
CA LEU A 25 11.53 -22.91 -7.40
C LEU A 25 11.43 -21.40 -7.23
N ALA A 26 12.43 -20.78 -6.60
CA ALA A 26 12.64 -19.34 -6.63
C ALA A 26 13.18 -18.89 -7.99
N ARG A 27 13.07 -17.59 -8.30
CA ARG A 27 13.49 -17.03 -9.61
C ARG A 27 14.98 -17.25 -9.93
N ALA A 28 15.84 -17.29 -8.91
CA ALA A 28 17.26 -17.57 -9.10
C ALA A 28 17.52 -19.03 -9.45
N GLU A 29 16.77 -19.96 -8.85
CA GLU A 29 16.88 -21.40 -9.07
C GLU A 29 16.28 -21.80 -10.41
N TRP A 30 15.10 -21.25 -10.73
CA TRP A 30 14.49 -21.39 -12.05
C TRP A 30 15.46 -20.95 -13.14
N ARG A 31 16.08 -19.76 -13.04
CA ARG A 31 17.07 -19.30 -14.03
C ARG A 31 18.25 -20.25 -14.18
N ARG A 32 18.76 -20.81 -13.07
CA ARG A 32 19.90 -21.76 -13.12
C ARG A 32 19.51 -23.09 -13.76
N LEU A 33 18.38 -23.67 -13.37
CA LEU A 33 17.87 -24.93 -13.93
C LEU A 33 17.51 -24.80 -15.39
N PHE A 34 16.85 -23.70 -15.75
CA PHE A 34 16.47 -23.41 -17.12
C PHE A 34 17.70 -23.18 -18.01
N ARG A 35 18.71 -22.46 -17.50
CA ARG A 35 19.98 -22.28 -18.21
C ARG A 35 20.75 -23.58 -18.37
N ALA A 36 20.78 -24.44 -17.36
CA ALA A 36 21.39 -25.77 -17.45
C ALA A 36 20.67 -26.65 -18.49
N TYR A 37 19.34 -26.55 -18.58
CA TYR A 37 18.56 -27.24 -19.60
C TYR A 37 18.84 -26.73 -21.02
N GLU A 38 19.00 -25.42 -21.21
CA GLU A 38 19.40 -24.83 -22.50
C GLU A 38 20.81 -25.24 -22.92
N ILE A 39 21.77 -25.14 -22.01
CA ILE A 39 23.18 -25.49 -22.27
C ILE A 39 23.32 -26.98 -22.65
N ARG A 40 22.45 -27.87 -22.17
CA ARG A 40 22.44 -29.28 -22.61
C ARG A 40 22.25 -29.38 -24.13
N GLY A 41 21.32 -28.60 -24.68
CA GLY A 41 21.08 -28.57 -26.13
C GLY A 41 22.26 -28.01 -26.90
N ASP A 42 22.94 -27.00 -26.34
CA ASP A 42 24.14 -26.38 -26.93
C ASP A 42 25.35 -27.35 -26.90
N LEU A 43 25.56 -28.06 -25.80
CA LEU A 43 26.61 -29.09 -25.64
C LEU A 43 26.38 -30.33 -26.51
N GLU A 44 25.13 -30.63 -26.86
CA GLU A 44 24.77 -31.74 -27.76
C GLU A 44 25.09 -31.40 -29.24
N HIS A 45 25.41 -30.14 -29.59
CA HIS A 45 25.56 -29.67 -30.98
C HIS A 45 26.88 -28.96 -31.32
N GLU A 46 27.80 -28.72 -30.36
CA GLU A 46 29.10 -28.05 -30.62
C GLU A 46 30.31 -28.87 -30.11
N ASP A 47 31.16 -29.27 -31.06
CA ASP A 47 32.57 -29.69 -30.98
C ASP A 47 32.99 -31.14 -30.61
N GLU A 48 33.67 -31.78 -31.60
CA GLU A 48 34.30 -33.11 -31.60
C GLU A 48 35.50 -33.28 -30.63
N GLN A 49 35.80 -32.30 -29.75
CA GLN A 49 37.01 -32.32 -28.91
C GLN A 49 36.75 -32.33 -27.40
N TYR A 50 35.50 -32.27 -26.96
CA TYR A 50 35.14 -32.54 -25.57
C TYR A 50 33.73 -33.12 -25.50
N GLU A 51 33.61 -34.44 -25.60
CA GLU A 51 32.34 -35.11 -25.30
C GLU A 51 32.10 -35.01 -23.80
N ALA A 52 31.21 -34.11 -23.37
CA ALA A 52 30.62 -34.18 -22.05
C ALA A 52 30.05 -35.59 -21.89
N THR A 53 30.65 -36.37 -21.00
CA THR A 53 30.22 -37.75 -20.83
C THR A 53 28.82 -37.75 -20.19
N PRO A 54 27.97 -38.76 -20.47
CA PRO A 54 26.67 -38.87 -19.80
C PRO A 54 26.79 -38.69 -18.28
N GLU A 55 27.89 -39.15 -17.68
CA GLU A 55 28.23 -38.98 -16.26
C GLU A 55 28.33 -37.52 -15.82
N ASP A 56 28.93 -36.64 -16.61
CA ASP A 56 29.05 -35.20 -16.30
C ASP A 56 27.68 -34.53 -16.29
N CYS A 57 26.83 -34.88 -17.26
CA CYS A 57 25.44 -34.47 -17.31
C CYS A 57 24.66 -35.00 -16.08
N PHE A 58 24.82 -36.28 -15.73
CA PHE A 58 24.20 -36.85 -14.54
C PHE A 58 24.69 -36.19 -13.25
N TYR A 59 25.96 -35.82 -13.15
CA TYR A 59 26.51 -35.14 -11.99
C TYR A 59 25.92 -33.74 -11.82
N VAL A 60 25.82 -32.95 -12.90
CA VAL A 60 25.17 -31.63 -12.88
C VAL A 60 23.69 -31.76 -12.52
N PHE A 61 22.97 -32.69 -13.15
CA PHE A 61 21.55 -32.93 -12.83
C PHE A 61 21.35 -33.37 -11.39
N LYS A 62 22.14 -34.33 -10.90
CA LYS A 62 22.08 -34.80 -9.52
C LYS A 62 22.39 -33.68 -8.54
N THR A 63 23.43 -32.89 -8.79
CA THR A 63 23.80 -31.77 -7.91
C THR A 63 22.72 -30.70 -7.86
N CYS A 64 22.07 -30.40 -9.00
CA CYS A 64 20.93 -29.50 -9.06
C CYS A 64 19.70 -30.08 -8.33
N ILE A 65 19.40 -31.37 -8.50
CA ILE A 65 18.30 -32.06 -7.82
C ILE A 65 18.56 -32.10 -6.31
N ASP A 66 19.75 -32.48 -5.87
CA ASP A 66 20.15 -32.53 -4.47
C ASP A 66 20.08 -31.14 -3.84
N TYR A 67 20.49 -30.08 -4.57
CA TYR A 67 20.36 -28.70 -4.09
C TYR A 67 18.90 -28.24 -3.93
N VAL A 68 18.03 -28.63 -4.87
CA VAL A 68 16.59 -28.32 -4.83
C VAL A 68 15.89 -29.13 -3.73
N LEU A 69 16.23 -30.41 -3.57
CA LEU A 69 15.64 -31.29 -2.57
C LEU A 69 16.18 -31.05 -1.16
N ALA A 70 17.37 -30.46 -1.02
CA ALA A 70 17.92 -30.02 0.26
C ALA A 70 17.22 -28.79 0.85
N ARG A 71 16.33 -28.14 0.08
CA ARG A 71 15.49 -27.05 0.55
C ARG A 71 14.11 -27.60 0.89
N ASP A 72 13.58 -27.20 2.04
CA ASP A 72 12.20 -27.49 2.38
C ASP A 72 11.27 -26.90 1.29
N PRO A 73 10.25 -27.65 0.83
CA PRO A 73 9.28 -27.12 -0.11
C PRO A 73 8.63 -25.89 0.52
N ILE A 74 8.67 -24.76 -0.18
CA ILE A 74 7.93 -23.57 0.23
C ILE A 74 6.45 -23.95 0.18
N GLU A 75 5.76 -23.96 1.33
CA GLU A 75 4.30 -24.02 1.35
C GLU A 75 3.78 -22.74 0.70
N VAL A 76 3.40 -22.86 -0.58
CA VAL A 76 2.90 -21.73 -1.32
C VAL A 76 1.50 -21.43 -0.83
N VAL A 77 1.32 -20.25 -0.23
CA VAL A 77 0.00 -19.76 0.15
C VAL A 77 -0.95 -19.90 -1.03
N ARG A 78 -2.06 -20.60 -0.80
CA ARG A 78 -3.08 -20.77 -1.83
C ARG A 78 -4.08 -19.63 -1.71
N LEU A 79 -4.61 -19.20 -2.86
CA LEU A 79 -5.68 -18.20 -2.88
C LEU A 79 -6.89 -18.63 -2.04
N ILE A 80 -7.17 -19.94 -1.96
CA ILE A 80 -8.29 -20.48 -1.17
C ILE A 80 -8.09 -20.26 0.33
N ASP A 81 -6.86 -20.29 0.83
CA ASP A 81 -6.57 -20.10 2.24
C ASP A 81 -6.85 -18.64 2.64
N VAL A 82 -6.42 -17.69 1.81
CA VAL A 82 -6.75 -16.27 1.98
C VAL A 82 -8.25 -16.02 1.87
N LYS A 83 -8.92 -16.65 0.88
CA LYS A 83 -10.36 -16.54 0.67
C LYS A 83 -11.15 -16.99 1.91
N ASN A 84 -10.81 -18.16 2.46
CA ASN A 84 -11.47 -18.71 3.64
C ASN A 84 -11.32 -17.80 4.88
N ILE A 85 -10.20 -17.07 5.00
CA ILE A 85 -9.98 -16.12 6.09
C ILE A 85 -10.86 -14.88 5.91
N VAL A 86 -10.84 -14.25 4.72
CA VAL A 86 -11.57 -12.99 4.52
C VAL A 86 -13.09 -13.18 4.42
N GLU A 87 -13.55 -14.38 4.05
CA GLU A 87 -14.98 -14.74 3.99
C GLU A 87 -15.58 -15.13 5.34
N GLN A 88 -14.81 -15.08 6.43
CA GLN A 88 -15.35 -15.29 7.77
C GLN A 88 -16.44 -14.25 8.09
N PRO A 89 -17.51 -14.64 8.81
CA PRO A 89 -18.62 -13.75 9.16
C PRO A 89 -18.27 -12.72 10.25
N ALA A 90 -17.00 -12.67 10.66
CA ALA A 90 -16.46 -11.76 11.65
C ALA A 90 -15.22 -11.04 11.10
N ALA A 91 -14.79 -9.99 11.81
CA ALA A 91 -13.54 -9.31 11.49
C ALA A 91 -12.37 -10.30 11.55
N ALA A 92 -11.65 -10.42 10.44
CA ALA A 92 -10.55 -11.37 10.29
C ALA A 92 -9.27 -10.65 9.87
N THR A 93 -8.15 -11.13 10.41
CA THR A 93 -6.80 -10.69 10.06
C THR A 93 -5.99 -11.89 9.55
N LEU A 94 -5.04 -11.64 8.67
CA LEU A 94 -4.10 -12.67 8.22
C LEU A 94 -3.18 -13.03 9.38
N SER A 95 -2.99 -14.33 9.63
CA SER A 95 -2.05 -14.83 10.62
C SER A 95 -0.62 -14.71 10.11
N GLN A 96 0.37 -14.66 11.02
CA GLN A 96 1.78 -14.57 10.65
C GLN A 96 2.23 -15.68 9.67
N PRO A 97 1.86 -16.96 9.86
CA PRO A 97 2.22 -18.01 8.91
C PRO A 97 1.74 -17.72 7.47
N VAL A 98 0.52 -17.19 7.31
CA VAL A 98 -0.01 -16.84 5.98
C VAL A 98 0.77 -15.69 5.34
N ILE A 99 1.26 -14.74 6.15
CA ILE A 99 2.09 -13.63 5.68
C ILE A 99 3.47 -14.15 5.26
N ASP A 100 4.06 -15.07 6.03
CA ASP A 100 5.35 -15.69 5.74
C ASP A 100 5.29 -16.54 4.46
N ASP A 101 4.23 -17.32 4.28
CA ASP A 101 3.99 -18.10 3.05
C ASP A 101 3.79 -17.18 1.84
N PHE A 102 3.08 -16.06 2.02
CA PHE A 102 2.88 -15.06 0.97
C PHE A 102 4.20 -14.41 0.55
N GLN A 103 5.07 -14.08 1.50
CA GLN A 103 6.37 -13.46 1.23
C GLN A 103 7.23 -14.31 0.28
N HIS A 104 7.17 -15.63 0.42
CA HIS A 104 7.94 -16.57 -0.40
C HIS A 104 7.21 -17.02 -1.68
N ALA A 105 5.92 -16.68 -1.82
CA ALA A 105 5.14 -17.05 -2.98
C ALA A 105 5.63 -16.34 -4.26
N PRO A 106 5.56 -16.99 -5.44
CA PRO A 106 5.90 -16.36 -6.71
C PRO A 106 5.10 -15.08 -6.98
N GLU A 107 5.69 -14.16 -7.77
CA GLU A 107 5.05 -12.89 -8.16
C GLU A 107 3.62 -13.09 -8.72
N VAL A 108 3.43 -14.15 -9.53
CA VAL A 108 2.11 -14.49 -10.11
C VAL A 108 1.09 -14.79 -9.02
N ARG A 109 1.45 -15.55 -7.99
CA ARG A 109 0.56 -15.90 -6.88
C ARG A 109 0.27 -14.69 -5.99
N GLN A 110 1.29 -13.91 -5.66
CA GLN A 110 1.09 -12.67 -4.91
C GLN A 110 0.12 -11.73 -5.65
N LEU A 111 0.28 -11.60 -6.97
CA LEU A 111 -0.58 -10.78 -7.80
C LEU A 111 -2.02 -11.28 -7.85
N GLU A 112 -2.25 -12.59 -7.95
CA GLU A 112 -3.60 -13.17 -7.85
C GLU A 112 -4.30 -12.82 -6.53
N ILE A 113 -3.57 -12.95 -5.41
CA ILE A 113 -4.09 -12.65 -4.06
C ILE A 113 -4.40 -11.16 -3.94
N VAL A 114 -3.47 -10.28 -4.32
CA VAL A 114 -3.67 -8.82 -4.26
C VAL A 114 -4.85 -8.39 -5.14
N ARG A 115 -4.97 -8.93 -6.36
CA ARG A 115 -6.12 -8.67 -7.25
C ARG A 115 -7.44 -9.10 -6.63
N PHE A 116 -7.47 -10.28 -6.03
CA PHE A 116 -8.66 -10.80 -5.37
C PHE A 116 -9.10 -9.88 -4.23
N LEU A 117 -8.18 -9.48 -3.34
CA LEU A 117 -8.47 -8.60 -2.21
C LEU A 117 -8.98 -7.24 -2.66
N ILE A 118 -8.28 -6.58 -3.60
CA ILE A 118 -8.69 -5.27 -4.14
C ILE A 118 -10.08 -5.36 -4.81
N SER A 119 -10.30 -6.41 -5.60
CA SER A 119 -11.55 -6.57 -6.35
C SER A 119 -12.75 -6.77 -5.45
N ASN A 120 -12.61 -7.58 -4.39
CA ASN A 120 -13.69 -7.84 -3.44
C ASN A 120 -13.90 -6.67 -2.48
N ALA A 121 -12.85 -5.94 -2.08
CA ALA A 121 -13.01 -4.72 -1.28
C ALA A 121 -13.86 -3.65 -2.00
N LEU A 122 -13.69 -3.54 -3.33
CA LEU A 122 -14.47 -2.64 -4.19
C LEU A 122 -15.87 -3.17 -4.56
N ASN A 123 -16.14 -4.47 -4.38
CA ASN A 123 -17.36 -5.07 -4.86
C ASN A 123 -18.53 -4.89 -3.88
N LYS A 124 -19.53 -4.08 -4.27
CA LYS A 124 -20.72 -3.81 -3.47
C LYS A 124 -21.67 -5.01 -3.31
N SER A 125 -21.53 -6.06 -4.13
CA SER A 125 -22.35 -7.27 -3.99
C SER A 125 -21.82 -8.24 -2.93
N VAL A 126 -20.60 -8.04 -2.45
CA VAL A 126 -19.98 -8.84 -1.39
C VAL A 126 -20.44 -8.31 -0.03
N PRO A 127 -20.72 -9.18 0.98
CA PRO A 127 -21.12 -8.74 2.31
C PRO A 127 -20.12 -7.74 2.92
N ASP A 128 -20.62 -6.76 3.67
CA ASP A 128 -19.79 -5.67 4.20
C ASP A 128 -18.64 -6.15 5.08
N VAL A 129 -18.85 -7.19 5.90
CA VAL A 129 -17.79 -7.80 6.71
C VAL A 129 -16.67 -8.36 5.84
N VAL A 130 -17.02 -9.04 4.75
CA VAL A 130 -16.05 -9.62 3.81
C VAL A 130 -15.30 -8.50 3.06
N ARG A 131 -15.99 -7.43 2.68
CA ARG A 131 -15.35 -6.23 2.08
C ARG A 131 -14.36 -5.59 3.04
N GLN A 132 -14.72 -5.48 4.32
CA GLN A 132 -13.85 -4.92 5.36
C GLN A 132 -12.61 -5.81 5.58
N ASN A 133 -12.79 -7.13 5.62
CA ASN A 133 -11.67 -8.08 5.70
C ASN A 133 -10.75 -7.98 4.47
N CYS A 134 -11.33 -7.88 3.27
CA CYS A 134 -10.59 -7.66 2.02
C CYS A 134 -9.88 -6.29 1.97
N TYR A 135 -10.38 -5.28 2.68
CA TYR A 135 -9.74 -3.97 2.81
C TYR A 135 -8.56 -4.01 3.81
N ALA A 136 -8.70 -4.75 4.92
CA ALA A 136 -7.67 -4.83 5.96
C ALA A 136 -6.48 -5.72 5.57
N ALA A 137 -6.74 -6.84 4.88
CA ALA A 137 -5.72 -7.83 4.54
C ALA A 137 -4.54 -7.27 3.70
N PRO A 138 -4.74 -6.42 2.67
CA PRO A 138 -3.64 -5.84 1.91
C PRO A 138 -2.65 -5.03 2.74
N ALA A 139 -3.11 -4.37 3.83
CA ALA A 139 -2.23 -3.60 4.70
C ALA A 139 -1.20 -4.50 5.41
N ALA A 140 -1.57 -5.73 5.76
CA ALA A 140 -0.66 -6.73 6.34
C ALA A 140 0.31 -7.31 5.31
N LEU A 141 -0.10 -7.45 4.05
CA LEU A 141 0.73 -8.01 2.98
C LEU A 141 1.65 -6.98 2.33
N ARG A 142 1.32 -5.69 2.40
CA ARG A 142 2.07 -4.60 1.76
C ARG A 142 3.58 -4.64 2.02
N PRO A 143 4.08 -4.86 3.25
CA PRO A 143 5.53 -4.86 3.52
C PRO A 143 6.30 -5.99 2.82
N VAL A 144 5.62 -7.11 2.54
CA VAL A 144 6.21 -8.33 1.97
C VAL A 144 5.85 -8.55 0.50
N THR A 145 5.05 -7.66 -0.10
CA THR A 145 4.65 -7.76 -1.50
C THR A 145 5.78 -7.33 -2.43
N HIS A 146 6.06 -8.12 -3.45
CA HIS A 146 7.06 -7.77 -4.46
C HIS A 146 6.71 -6.46 -5.18
N LYS A 147 7.70 -5.59 -5.38
CA LYS A 147 7.52 -4.30 -6.06
C LYS A 147 6.89 -4.44 -7.46
N GLN A 148 7.27 -5.48 -8.20
CA GLN A 148 6.71 -5.75 -9.52
C GLN A 148 5.21 -6.06 -9.45
N VAL A 149 4.77 -6.77 -8.40
CA VAL A 149 3.36 -7.05 -8.14
C VAL A 149 2.59 -5.76 -7.86
N LEU A 150 3.14 -4.86 -7.04
CA LEU A 150 2.53 -3.55 -6.77
C LEU A 150 2.39 -2.70 -8.04
N ILE A 151 3.42 -2.67 -8.89
CA ILE A 151 3.39 -1.95 -10.18
C ILE A 151 2.35 -2.54 -11.12
N THR A 152 2.31 -3.86 -11.28
CA THR A 152 1.34 -4.52 -12.16
C THR A 152 -0.09 -4.34 -11.64
N ALA A 153 -0.31 -4.49 -10.33
CA ALA A 153 -1.62 -4.26 -9.72
C ALA A 153 -2.07 -2.79 -9.85
N SER A 154 -1.15 -1.82 -9.71
CA SER A 154 -1.48 -0.40 -9.88
C SER A 154 -1.88 -0.06 -11.31
N GLN A 155 -1.21 -0.64 -12.32
CA GLN A 155 -1.56 -0.43 -13.73
C GLN A 155 -2.99 -0.90 -14.03
N GLU A 156 -3.37 -2.07 -13.54
CA GLU A 156 -4.73 -2.60 -13.70
C GLU A 156 -5.76 -1.77 -12.93
N PHE A 157 -5.40 -1.31 -11.73
CA PHE A 157 -6.24 -0.44 -10.93
C PHE A 157 -6.50 0.90 -11.61
N VAL A 158 -5.47 1.51 -12.20
CA VAL A 158 -5.57 2.75 -12.99
C VAL A 158 -6.45 2.53 -14.23
N GLN A 159 -6.33 1.39 -14.91
CA GLN A 159 -7.20 1.06 -16.04
C GLN A 159 -8.67 0.97 -15.61
N ARG A 160 -8.95 0.43 -14.42
CA ARG A 160 -10.30 0.33 -13.87
C ARG A 160 -10.91 1.68 -13.48
N ILE A 161 -10.11 2.60 -12.93
CA ILE A 161 -10.55 3.97 -12.62
C ILE A 161 -10.75 4.78 -13.91
N GLY A 162 -9.92 4.54 -14.93
CA GLY A 162 -9.95 5.26 -16.20
C GLY A 162 -9.19 6.59 -16.13
N ARG A 163 -9.80 7.66 -16.65
CA ARG A 163 -9.13 8.97 -16.80
C ARG A 163 -9.28 9.91 -15.59
N GLY A 164 -10.27 9.68 -14.72
CA GLY A 164 -10.56 10.54 -13.58
C GLY A 164 -9.70 10.25 -12.34
N ALA A 165 -9.78 11.12 -11.35
CA ALA A 165 -9.24 10.89 -10.01
C ALA A 165 -9.93 9.70 -9.31
N PRO A 166 -9.23 8.96 -8.44
CA PRO A 166 -9.87 7.99 -7.56
C PRO A 166 -10.85 8.72 -6.62
N ASP A 167 -12.01 8.12 -6.37
CA ASP A 167 -12.83 8.53 -5.23
C ASP A 167 -12.18 8.10 -3.91
N LEU A 168 -12.77 8.50 -2.77
CA LEU A 168 -12.24 8.17 -1.45
C LEU A 168 -12.13 6.65 -1.21
N LEU A 169 -13.09 5.85 -1.68
CA LEU A 169 -13.06 4.40 -1.50
C LEU A 169 -11.89 3.79 -2.27
N HIS A 170 -11.70 4.18 -3.53
CA HIS A 170 -10.58 3.75 -4.36
C HIS A 170 -9.24 4.19 -3.76
N ALA A 171 -9.14 5.44 -3.29
CA ALA A 171 -7.94 5.96 -2.65
C ALA A 171 -7.56 5.16 -1.39
N ARG A 172 -8.53 4.87 -0.51
CA ARG A 172 -8.31 4.07 0.71
C ARG A 172 -7.84 2.66 0.40
N ILE A 173 -8.49 1.98 -0.54
CA ILE A 173 -8.11 0.61 -0.94
C ILE A 173 -6.72 0.61 -1.60
N ALA A 174 -6.45 1.58 -2.48
CA ALA A 174 -5.14 1.72 -3.10
C ALA A 174 -4.02 1.97 -2.07
N PHE A 175 -4.30 2.78 -1.04
CA PHE A 175 -3.32 3.06 0.01
C PHE A 175 -3.08 1.82 0.89
N ALA A 176 -4.15 1.13 1.31
CA ALA A 176 -4.07 -0.11 2.06
C ALA A 176 -3.27 -1.19 1.32
N ALA A 177 -3.50 -1.33 0.00
CA ALA A 177 -2.75 -2.25 -0.85
C ALA A 177 -1.33 -1.79 -1.22
N GLY A 178 -0.92 -0.59 -0.82
CA GLY A 178 0.40 -0.04 -1.14
C GLY A 178 0.58 0.38 -2.61
N ILE A 179 -0.51 0.42 -3.39
CA ILE A 179 -0.49 0.78 -4.82
C ILE A 179 -0.77 2.28 -5.06
N PHE A 180 -1.26 3.02 -4.06
CA PHE A 180 -1.56 4.45 -4.17
C PHE A 180 -0.40 5.30 -4.72
N PRO A 181 0.86 5.11 -4.29
CA PRO A 181 1.98 5.91 -4.80
C PRO A 181 2.29 5.66 -6.29
N TYR A 182 1.79 4.54 -6.82
CA TYR A 182 2.00 4.12 -8.21
C TYR A 182 0.86 4.54 -9.14
N LEU A 183 -0.12 5.29 -8.63
CA LEU A 183 -1.15 5.92 -9.46
C LEU A 183 -0.54 7.07 -10.28
N LYS A 184 -1.25 7.51 -11.33
CA LYS A 184 -0.80 8.66 -12.13
C LYS A 184 -0.74 9.90 -11.26
N LYS A 185 0.34 10.68 -11.38
CA LYS A 185 0.52 11.96 -10.64
C LYS A 185 -0.68 12.90 -10.81
N SER A 186 -1.28 12.97 -11.99
CA SER A 186 -2.49 13.77 -12.25
C SER A 186 -3.68 13.31 -11.40
N GLN A 187 -3.90 12.00 -11.29
CA GLN A 187 -5.00 11.43 -10.48
C GLN A 187 -4.79 11.69 -8.99
N ILE A 188 -3.57 11.53 -8.49
CA ILE A 188 -3.22 11.86 -7.10
C ILE A 188 -3.45 13.36 -6.85
N GLY A 189 -3.01 14.21 -7.77
CA GLY A 189 -3.19 15.65 -7.66
C GLY A 189 -4.64 16.09 -7.67
N GLU A 190 -5.46 15.55 -8.57
CA GLU A 190 -6.90 15.82 -8.60
C GLU A 190 -7.62 15.31 -7.33
N PHE A 191 -7.22 14.15 -6.80
CA PHE A 191 -7.74 13.64 -5.53
C PHE A 191 -7.47 14.62 -4.38
N PHE A 192 -6.21 15.05 -4.21
CA PHE A 192 -5.86 16.02 -3.15
C PHE A 192 -6.49 17.40 -3.37
N LYS A 193 -6.70 17.83 -4.62
CA LYS A 193 -7.49 19.03 -4.92
C LYS A 193 -8.92 18.89 -4.40
N ALA A 194 -9.57 17.76 -4.68
CA ALA A 194 -10.93 17.50 -4.19
C ALA A 194 -10.99 17.46 -2.65
N VAL A 195 -9.98 16.87 -2.00
CA VAL A 195 -9.85 16.89 -0.53
C VAL A 195 -9.72 18.32 -0.01
N LEU A 196 -8.84 19.13 -0.59
CA LEU A 196 -8.64 20.52 -0.19
C LEU A 196 -9.93 21.35 -0.35
N GLU A 197 -10.65 21.17 -1.46
CA GLU A 197 -11.94 21.86 -1.66
C GLU A 197 -12.98 21.44 -0.63
N GLN A 198 -13.03 20.15 -0.25
CA GLN A 198 -13.88 19.69 0.84
C GLN A 198 -13.46 20.30 2.19
N MET A 199 -12.16 20.40 2.47
CA MET A 199 -11.65 21.04 3.68
C MET A 199 -12.01 22.52 3.75
N LYS A 200 -11.84 23.27 2.64
CA LYS A 200 -12.26 24.67 2.54
C LYS A 200 -13.77 24.83 2.77
N LYS A 201 -14.58 23.96 2.18
CA LYS A 201 -16.04 23.97 2.35
C LYS A 201 -16.46 23.73 3.80
N THR A 202 -15.82 22.79 4.49
CA THR A 202 -16.07 22.54 5.92
C THR A 202 -15.57 23.68 6.79
N GLY A 203 -14.41 24.25 6.48
CA GLY A 203 -13.75 25.30 7.25
C GLY A 203 -13.11 24.77 8.55
N PHE A 204 -12.07 25.45 9.02
CA PHE A 204 -11.30 25.07 10.21
C PHE A 204 -11.89 25.60 11.54
N SER A 205 -12.88 26.51 11.48
CA SER A 205 -13.44 27.15 12.68
C SER A 205 -14.13 26.16 13.62
N PHE A 206 -14.28 26.55 14.90
CA PHE A 206 -14.95 25.72 15.89
C PHE A 206 -16.41 25.44 15.53
N ARG A 207 -17.06 26.30 14.74
CA ARG A 207 -18.46 26.10 14.32
C ARG A 207 -18.64 24.82 13.49
N SER A 208 -17.59 24.36 12.83
CA SER A 208 -17.60 23.15 12.00
C SER A 208 -17.06 21.91 12.71
N HIS A 209 -16.89 21.95 14.04
CA HIS A 209 -16.26 20.87 14.82
C HIS A 209 -16.89 19.49 14.62
N GLY A 210 -18.20 19.43 14.36
CA GLY A 210 -18.93 18.17 14.11
C GLY A 210 -18.50 17.44 12.83
N GLN A 211 -17.92 18.15 11.87
CA GLN A 211 -17.48 17.58 10.58
C GLN A 211 -15.98 17.29 10.52
N HIS A 212 -15.17 17.89 11.39
CA HIS A 212 -13.71 17.73 11.37
C HIS A 212 -13.26 16.27 11.56
N GLY A 213 -13.95 15.51 12.41
CA GLY A 213 -13.54 14.16 12.77
C GLY A 213 -13.54 13.19 11.58
N GLU A 214 -14.64 13.13 10.82
CA GLU A 214 -14.74 12.27 9.64
C GLU A 214 -13.77 12.73 8.54
N LEU A 215 -13.73 14.04 8.28
CA LEU A 215 -12.87 14.65 7.27
C LEU A 215 -11.39 14.29 7.47
N LEU A 216 -10.87 14.45 8.68
CA LEU A 216 -9.46 14.20 8.97
C LEU A 216 -9.11 12.71 9.09
N ARG A 217 -10.05 11.86 9.55
CA ARG A 217 -9.87 10.41 9.49
C ARG A 217 -9.81 9.90 8.05
N ASN A 218 -10.66 10.41 7.18
CA ASN A 218 -10.64 10.06 5.75
C ASN A 218 -9.31 10.45 5.09
N LEU A 219 -8.75 11.62 5.43
CA LEU A 219 -7.42 12.03 4.98
C LEU A 219 -6.31 11.14 5.57
N ARG A 220 -6.41 10.74 6.84
CA ARG A 220 -5.45 9.82 7.47
C ARG A 220 -5.46 8.43 6.80
N ASP A 221 -6.64 7.92 6.48
CA ASP A 221 -6.84 6.59 5.86
C ASP A 221 -6.26 6.46 4.45
N VAL A 222 -5.84 7.58 3.83
CA VAL A 222 -5.16 7.63 2.52
C VAL A 222 -3.69 8.06 2.64
N GLY A 223 -3.13 8.05 3.84
CA GLY A 223 -1.72 8.36 4.11
C GLY A 223 -1.44 9.83 4.43
N GLY A 224 -2.46 10.62 4.75
CA GLY A 224 -2.30 12.01 5.15
C GLY A 224 -1.67 12.87 4.06
N LEU A 225 -0.62 13.61 4.41
CA LEU A 225 0.10 14.49 3.47
C LEU A 225 1.28 13.81 2.76
N THR A 226 1.55 12.53 3.05
CA THR A 226 2.71 11.79 2.53
C THR A 226 2.83 11.81 1.00
N PHE A 227 1.70 11.68 0.31
CA PHE A 227 1.62 11.65 -1.16
C PHE A 227 0.98 12.91 -1.75
N CYS A 228 0.79 13.95 -0.93
CA CYS A 228 0.24 15.21 -1.38
C CYS A 228 1.24 15.89 -2.35
N PRO A 229 0.80 16.38 -3.53
CA PRO A 229 1.65 17.19 -4.39
C PRO A 229 2.12 18.48 -3.70
N ASP A 230 3.35 18.89 -3.97
CA ASP A 230 3.97 20.06 -3.32
C ASP A 230 3.16 21.35 -3.50
N GLU A 231 2.55 21.52 -4.68
CA GLU A 231 1.66 22.65 -5.02
C GLU A 231 0.46 22.81 -4.07
N LEU A 232 0.00 21.71 -3.44
CA LEU A 232 -1.18 21.70 -2.56
C LEU A 232 -0.81 21.60 -1.08
N LYS A 233 0.43 21.21 -0.76
CA LYS A 233 0.89 20.96 0.61
C LYS A 233 0.70 22.18 1.51
N VAL A 234 1.05 23.38 1.03
CA VAL A 234 0.96 24.62 1.82
C VAL A 234 -0.49 24.89 2.24
N ALA A 235 -1.44 24.86 1.29
CA ALA A 235 -2.84 25.15 1.58
C ALA A 235 -3.49 24.09 2.49
N LEU A 236 -3.17 22.80 2.29
CA LEU A 236 -3.65 21.74 3.16
C LEU A 236 -3.05 21.86 4.57
N LEU A 237 -1.75 22.11 4.66
CA LEU A 237 -1.04 22.27 5.93
C LEU A 237 -1.55 23.49 6.71
N GLU A 238 -1.77 24.62 6.03
CA GLU A 238 -2.38 25.83 6.62
C GLU A 238 -3.73 25.51 7.26
N TRP A 239 -4.60 24.79 6.56
CA TRP A 239 -5.90 24.38 7.11
C TRP A 239 -5.72 23.52 8.37
N LEU A 240 -4.79 22.56 8.36
CA LEU A 240 -4.53 21.68 9.51
C LEU A 240 -3.98 22.49 10.70
N VAL A 241 -3.06 23.41 10.45
CA VAL A 241 -2.50 24.31 11.48
C VAL A 241 -3.62 25.14 12.11
N LEU A 242 -4.44 25.81 11.29
CA LEU A 242 -5.55 26.64 11.77
C LEU A 242 -6.59 25.81 12.54
N CYS A 243 -6.90 24.59 12.08
CA CYS A 243 -7.81 23.67 12.78
C CYS A 243 -7.23 23.22 14.14
N ASN A 244 -5.92 23.04 14.24
CA ASN A 244 -5.25 22.64 15.46
C ASN A 244 -5.16 23.76 16.50
N ILE A 245 -4.66 24.93 16.08
CA ILE A 245 -4.44 26.05 17.00
C ILE A 245 -5.77 26.67 17.46
N GLY A 246 -6.81 26.56 16.62
CA GLY A 246 -8.15 27.07 16.94
C GLY A 246 -8.27 28.56 16.70
N GLU A 247 -9.31 29.15 17.31
CA GLU A 247 -9.64 30.56 17.18
C GLU A 247 -9.83 31.22 18.54
N LEU A 248 -9.79 32.55 18.56
CA LEU A 248 -9.96 33.36 19.77
C LEU A 248 -11.25 32.99 20.50
N GLY A 249 -11.14 32.82 21.82
CA GLY A 249 -12.27 32.54 22.70
C GLY A 249 -13.10 33.77 23.07
N GLY A 250 -13.82 33.69 24.19
CA GLY A 250 -14.45 34.88 24.77
C GLY A 250 -15.77 35.31 24.13
N TYR A 251 -16.46 34.43 23.40
CA TYR A 251 -17.75 34.73 22.79
C TYR A 251 -18.81 33.65 23.05
N GLY A 252 -20.08 34.04 22.96
CA GLY A 252 -21.24 33.15 23.13
C GLY A 252 -21.31 32.48 24.52
N ALA A 253 -21.84 31.25 24.57
CA ALA A 253 -21.99 30.47 25.81
C ALA A 253 -20.66 30.02 26.45
N GLY A 254 -19.53 30.28 25.78
CA GLY A 254 -18.18 29.92 26.25
C GLY A 254 -17.32 31.13 26.58
N TRP A 255 -17.89 32.23 27.09
CA TRP A 255 -17.17 33.47 27.43
C TRP A 255 -15.90 33.26 28.26
N ASN A 256 -15.88 32.26 29.16
CA ASN A 256 -14.70 31.97 29.99
C ASN A 256 -13.61 31.17 29.26
N ARG A 257 -13.86 30.67 28.05
CA ARG A 257 -12.87 29.94 27.26
C ARG A 257 -11.97 30.94 26.55
N ARG A 258 -10.66 30.72 26.68
CA ARG A 258 -9.62 31.55 26.04
C ARG A 258 -9.41 31.23 24.57
N VAL A 259 -9.64 29.97 24.17
CA VAL A 259 -9.50 29.49 22.79
C VAL A 259 -10.62 28.49 22.50
N PHE A 260 -11.21 28.57 21.32
CA PHE A 260 -12.10 27.54 20.79
C PHE A 260 -11.39 26.68 19.74
N TYR A 261 -11.49 25.36 19.86
CA TYR A 261 -10.97 24.41 18.89
C TYR A 261 -11.79 23.11 18.96
N SER A 262 -11.73 22.32 17.90
CA SER A 262 -12.40 21.01 17.87
C SER A 262 -11.64 20.00 18.71
N ASN A 263 -12.28 19.44 19.74
CA ASN A 263 -11.69 18.39 20.59
C ASN A 263 -11.36 17.10 19.81
N VAL A 264 -11.95 16.91 18.64
CA VAL A 264 -11.66 15.78 17.73
C VAL A 264 -10.76 16.22 16.59
N GLY A 265 -11.04 17.39 16.00
CA GLY A 265 -10.31 17.89 14.84
C GLY A 265 -8.87 18.30 15.17
N ALA A 266 -8.66 19.04 16.26
CA ALA A 266 -7.34 19.56 16.60
C ALA A 266 -6.31 18.45 16.86
N PRO A 267 -6.59 17.39 17.65
CA PRO A 267 -5.66 16.28 17.83
C PRO A 267 -5.37 15.53 16.51
N LEU A 268 -6.39 15.28 15.69
CA LEU A 268 -6.20 14.61 14.39
C LEU A 268 -5.35 15.44 13.43
N ALA A 269 -5.56 16.76 13.40
CA ALA A 269 -4.74 17.66 12.60
C ALA A 269 -3.29 17.64 13.08
N PHE A 270 -3.05 17.64 14.40
CA PHE A 270 -1.71 17.53 14.96
C PHE A 270 -1.03 16.22 14.56
N ASP A 271 -1.72 15.08 14.70
CA ASP A 271 -1.20 13.77 14.31
C ASP A 271 -0.81 13.74 12.83
N LEU A 272 -1.67 14.26 11.94
CA LEU A 272 -1.40 14.33 10.51
C LEU A 272 -0.16 15.17 10.18
N ILE A 273 0.03 16.30 10.87
CA ILE A 273 1.22 17.14 10.72
C ILE A 273 2.46 16.40 11.21
N LYS A 274 2.39 15.80 12.41
CA LYS A 274 3.48 15.06 13.05
C LYS A 274 3.93 13.88 12.20
N ASP A 275 3.00 13.08 11.70
CA ASP A 275 3.28 11.89 10.88
C ASP A 275 4.02 12.25 9.57
N SER A 276 3.91 13.50 9.10
CA SER A 276 4.51 13.99 7.85
C SER A 276 5.61 15.05 8.05
N ALA A 277 5.99 15.37 9.29
CA ALA A 277 6.84 16.52 9.64
C ALA A 277 8.17 16.56 8.85
N GLY A 278 8.83 15.41 8.70
CA GLY A 278 10.11 15.29 7.98
C GLY A 278 10.07 15.74 6.51
N SER A 279 8.89 15.77 5.89
CA SER A 279 8.72 16.21 4.48
C SER A 279 8.01 17.56 4.33
N LEU A 280 7.60 18.18 5.46
CA LEU A 280 6.76 19.38 5.47
C LEU A 280 7.51 20.65 5.89
N LYS A 281 8.78 20.58 6.30
CA LYS A 281 9.52 21.75 6.82
C LYS A 281 9.43 22.98 5.93
N ALA A 282 9.76 22.85 4.64
CA ALA A 282 9.72 23.97 3.70
C ALA A 282 8.30 24.54 3.50
N SER A 283 7.28 23.67 3.49
CA SER A 283 5.88 24.11 3.42
C SER A 283 5.43 24.77 4.72
N PHE A 284 5.88 24.28 5.87
CA PHE A 284 5.57 24.85 7.17
C PHE A 284 6.15 26.25 7.36
N ASP A 285 7.39 26.47 6.89
CA ASP A 285 8.00 27.80 6.93
C ASP A 285 7.23 28.81 6.04
N GLN A 286 6.62 28.36 4.95
CA GLN A 286 5.70 29.19 4.15
C GLN A 286 4.37 29.43 4.87
N VAL A 287 3.77 28.39 5.48
CA VAL A 287 2.51 28.50 6.25
C VAL A 287 2.64 29.50 7.39
N LYS A 288 3.81 29.57 8.06
CA LYS A 288 4.06 30.59 9.09
C LYS A 288 3.85 32.01 8.59
N LEU A 289 4.14 32.27 7.32
CA LEU A 289 4.10 33.61 6.74
C LEU A 289 2.73 33.95 6.14
N THR A 290 1.76 33.03 6.14
CA THR A 290 0.43 33.32 5.60
C THR A 290 -0.32 34.28 6.50
N HIS A 291 -1.13 35.14 5.88
CA HIS A 291 -1.91 36.16 6.59
C HIS A 291 -2.83 35.55 7.65
N ASP A 292 -3.50 34.44 7.33
CA ASP A 292 -4.49 33.85 8.22
C ASP A 292 -3.85 33.26 9.47
N VAL A 293 -2.67 32.63 9.34
CA VAL A 293 -1.90 32.13 10.47
C VAL A 293 -1.35 33.31 11.28
N GLN A 294 -0.71 34.30 10.66
CA GLN A 294 -0.19 35.49 11.36
C GLN A 294 -1.28 36.23 12.14
N SER A 295 -2.47 36.37 11.55
CA SER A 295 -3.63 36.98 12.19
C SER A 295 -4.11 36.17 13.40
N ALA A 296 -4.19 34.85 13.28
CA ALA A 296 -4.55 33.97 14.40
C ALA A 296 -3.53 34.02 15.55
N LEU A 297 -2.24 34.16 15.24
CA LEU A 297 -1.15 34.23 16.22
C LEU A 297 -1.05 35.58 16.95
N ALA A 298 -1.81 36.60 16.54
CA ALA A 298 -1.90 37.86 17.29
C ALA A 298 -2.45 37.65 18.71
N ASP A 299 -3.24 36.58 18.93
CA ASP A 299 -3.68 36.17 20.26
C ASP A 299 -2.64 35.28 20.98
N SER A 300 -2.27 35.67 22.20
CA SER A 300 -1.25 34.98 22.98
C SER A 300 -1.61 33.53 23.37
N HIS A 301 -2.90 33.20 23.50
CA HIS A 301 -3.33 31.85 23.86
C HIS A 301 -3.34 30.92 22.65
N VAL A 302 -3.73 31.43 21.48
CA VAL A 302 -3.60 30.71 20.20
C VAL A 302 -2.12 30.51 19.85
N ALA A 303 -1.29 31.54 19.98
CA ALA A 303 0.15 31.47 19.73
C ALA A 303 0.84 30.38 20.57
N ARG A 304 0.47 30.23 21.84
CA ARG A 304 1.00 29.16 22.70
C ARG A 304 0.71 27.75 22.16
N ARG A 305 -0.44 27.54 21.49
CA ARG A 305 -0.76 26.23 20.87
C ARG A 305 0.07 26.00 19.62
N PHE A 306 0.38 27.06 18.87
CA PHE A 306 1.22 26.98 17.68
C PHE A 306 2.65 26.51 18.00
N GLU A 307 3.19 26.87 19.16
CA GLU A 307 4.53 26.40 19.58
C GLU A 307 4.64 24.88 19.59
N ALA A 308 3.60 24.15 19.99
CA ALA A 308 3.61 22.70 19.97
C ALA A 308 3.78 22.13 18.54
N ILE A 309 3.27 22.81 17.53
CA ILE A 309 3.51 22.45 16.13
C ILE A 309 4.91 22.87 15.71
N ASN A 310 5.34 24.09 16.09
CA ASN A 310 6.67 24.61 15.77
C ASN A 310 7.80 23.70 16.26
N ASP A 311 7.65 23.15 17.47
CA ASP A 311 8.59 22.20 18.08
C ASP A 311 8.77 20.93 17.24
N LEU A 312 7.75 20.47 16.51
CA LEU A 312 7.87 19.29 15.63
C LEU A 312 8.88 19.49 14.49
N PHE A 313 9.19 20.74 14.15
CA PHE A 313 10.04 21.10 13.01
C PHE A 313 11.40 21.66 13.42
N ASN A 314 11.69 21.76 14.71
CA ASN A 314 12.94 22.32 15.26
C ASN A 314 13.84 21.24 15.89
N VAL A 315 13.55 19.97 15.61
CA VAL A 315 14.35 18.79 16.02
C VAL A 315 15.34 18.42 14.93
#